data_AF-A0A828QTF4-F1
#
_entry.id   AF-A0A828QTF4-F1
#
_cell.length_a   1.000
_cell.length_b   1.000
_cell.length_c   1.000
_cell.angle_alpha   90.00
_cell.angle_beta   90.00
_cell.angle_gamma   90.00
#
_symmetry.space_group_name_H-M   'P 1'
#
loop_
_entity.id
_entity.type
_entity.pdbx_description
1 polymer ?
#
loop_
_entity_poly.entity_id
_entity_poly.type
_entity_poly.pdbx_seq_one_letter_code
_entity_poly.pdbx_strand_id
1 'polypeptide(L)'
;MYGVILKYMGENRNNEILQEIKFFSNLNEALESLKIYYAEFLVGYGVLWENINEEEHREEMLTKSLNELKEIAKEAYFNKELYYIFELVSVKQNGENGLKFHLIEKSYDLEKWCVWEKGNIKIKI
;
A
#
# COMPACT_ATOMS: atom_id res chain seq x y z
N MET A 1 -15.29 -6.53 -3.05
CA MET A 1 -14.84 -5.14 -2.84
C MET A 1 -13.32 -5.18 -2.70
N TYR A 2 -12.65 -4.12 -3.11
CA TYR A 2 -11.20 -3.99 -3.02
C TYR A 2 -10.87 -2.90 -2.02
N GLY A 3 -9.73 -3.00 -1.35
CA GLY A 3 -9.27 -2.01 -0.39
C GLY A 3 -7.79 -1.74 -0.57
N VAL A 4 -7.38 -0.51 -0.31
CA VAL A 4 -5.97 -0.17 -0.11
C VAL A 4 -5.78 0.09 1.38
N ILE A 5 -4.78 -0.56 1.97
CA ILE A 5 -4.46 -0.42 3.40
C ILE A 5 -3.03 0.08 3.57
N LEU A 6 -2.80 0.99 4.53
CA LEU A 6 -1.46 1.39 4.96
C LEU A 6 -1.07 0.60 6.20
N LYS A 7 0.06 -0.09 6.13
CA LYS A 7 0.53 -1.01 7.15
C LYS A 7 1.89 -0.59 7.68
N TYR A 8 2.06 -0.69 9.00
CA TYR A 8 3.34 -0.49 9.66
C TYR A 8 4.26 -1.70 9.52
N MET A 9 5.55 -1.44 9.31
CA MET A 9 6.60 -2.44 9.13
C MET A 9 7.73 -2.34 10.14
N GLY A 10 7.51 -1.65 11.28
CA GLY A 10 8.51 -1.56 12.33
C GLY A 10 8.62 -2.84 13.17
N GLU A 11 9.82 -3.07 13.71
CA GLU A 11 10.29 -4.32 14.34
C GLU A 11 9.38 -4.88 15.46
N ASN A 12 8.55 -4.03 16.09
CA ASN A 12 7.71 -4.43 17.22
C ASN A 12 6.21 -4.56 16.91
N ARG A 13 5.71 -4.18 15.71
CA ARG A 13 4.26 -4.10 15.44
C ARG A 13 3.87 -4.32 13.97
N ASN A 14 4.25 -5.45 13.39
CA ASN A 14 3.91 -5.83 12.00
C ASN A 14 2.41 -6.01 11.67
N ASN A 15 1.52 -5.85 12.66
CA ASN A 15 0.09 -6.16 12.54
C ASN A 15 -0.82 -4.94 12.72
N GLU A 16 -0.28 -3.73 12.89
CA GLU A 16 -1.09 -2.51 13.00
C GLU A 16 -1.36 -1.93 11.60
N ILE A 17 -2.63 -1.99 11.18
CA ILE A 17 -3.16 -1.14 10.11
C ILE A 17 -3.30 0.25 10.71
N LEU A 18 -2.50 1.20 10.23
CA LEU A 18 -2.37 2.50 10.90
C LEU A 18 -3.34 3.56 10.34
N GLN A 19 -3.80 3.45 9.10
CA GLN A 19 -4.67 4.45 8.49
C GLN A 19 -5.70 3.91 7.49
N GLU A 20 -6.67 4.78 7.22
CA GLU A 20 -7.99 4.56 6.63
C GLU A 20 -8.01 3.63 5.41
N ILE A 21 -8.94 2.67 5.47
CA ILE A 21 -9.18 1.73 4.38
C ILE A 21 -10.14 2.38 3.41
N LYS A 22 -9.63 2.81 2.25
CA LYS A 22 -10.52 3.20 1.16
C LYS A 22 -10.95 1.96 0.40
N PHE A 23 -12.27 1.81 0.27
CA PHE A 23 -12.88 0.69 -0.42
C PHE A 23 -13.32 1.08 -1.84
N PHE A 24 -13.17 0.14 -2.76
CA PHE A 24 -13.49 0.30 -4.17
C PHE A 24 -14.35 -0.88 -4.64
N SER A 25 -15.33 -0.60 -5.50
CA SER A 25 -16.12 -1.63 -6.17
C SER A 25 -15.33 -2.32 -7.28
N ASN A 26 -14.36 -1.62 -7.89
CA ASN A 26 -13.60 -2.05 -9.05
C ASN A 26 -12.11 -2.23 -8.71
N LEU A 27 -11.49 -3.30 -9.23
CA LEU A 27 -10.07 -3.57 -9.06
C LEU A 27 -9.20 -2.51 -9.74
N ASN A 28 -9.56 -2.08 -10.95
CA ASN A 28 -8.80 -1.08 -11.69
C ASN A 28 -8.79 0.27 -10.95
N GLU A 29 -9.92 0.69 -10.39
CA GLU A 29 -10.01 1.90 -9.57
C GLU A 29 -9.12 1.78 -8.32
N ALA A 30 -9.08 0.60 -7.70
CA ALA A 30 -8.23 0.34 -6.54
C ALA A 30 -6.74 0.40 -6.92
N LEU A 31 -6.35 -0.14 -8.08
CA LEU A 31 -4.98 -0.11 -8.58
C LEU A 31 -4.51 1.31 -8.95
N GLU A 32 -5.35 2.08 -9.63
CA GLU A 32 -5.06 3.49 -9.94
C GLU A 32 -4.93 4.32 -8.64
N SER A 33 -5.82 4.09 -7.69
CA SER A 33 -5.73 4.74 -6.38
C SER A 33 -4.47 4.33 -5.62
N LEU A 34 -4.10 3.05 -5.66
CA LEU A 34 -2.87 2.54 -5.06
C LEU A 34 -1.63 3.20 -5.66
N LYS A 35 -1.60 3.39 -6.98
CA LYS A 35 -0.51 4.11 -7.67
C LYS A 35 -0.39 5.52 -7.14
N ILE A 36 -1.50 6.27 -7.10
CA ILE A 36 -1.51 7.65 -6.59
C ILE A 36 -1.05 7.67 -5.14
N TYR A 37 -1.55 6.78 -4.29
CA TYR A 37 -1.15 6.71 -2.89
C TYR A 37 0.35 6.48 -2.70
N TYR A 38 0.96 5.58 -3.48
CA TYR A 38 2.40 5.41 -3.45
C TYR A 38 3.15 6.68 -3.86
N ALA A 39 2.76 7.34 -4.95
CA ALA A 39 3.43 8.54 -5.43
C ALA A 39 3.39 9.67 -4.38
N GLU A 40 2.20 9.98 -3.85
CA GLU A 40 2.02 11.00 -2.82
C GLU A 40 2.77 10.68 -1.53
N PHE A 41 2.78 9.40 -1.15
CA PHE A 41 3.45 8.94 0.06
C PHE A 41 4.97 9.08 -0.04
N LEU A 42 5.56 8.72 -1.19
CA LEU A 42 7.00 8.88 -1.42
C LEU A 42 7.42 10.35 -1.42
N VAL A 43 6.59 11.23 -2.01
CA VAL A 43 6.78 12.68 -1.98
C VAL A 43 6.78 13.21 -0.55
N GLY A 44 5.76 12.86 0.23
CA GLY A 44 5.62 13.32 1.62
C GLY A 44 6.74 12.84 2.55
N TYR A 45 7.39 11.72 2.22
CA TYR A 45 8.54 11.20 2.98
C TYR A 45 9.91 11.67 2.47
N GLY A 46 9.98 12.46 1.39
CA GLY A 46 11.28 12.91 0.88
C GLY A 46 12.09 11.85 0.16
N VAL A 47 11.47 10.74 -0.25
CA VAL A 47 12.19 9.62 -0.88
C VAL A 47 12.67 10.03 -2.27
N LEU A 48 13.97 9.84 -2.56
CA LEU A 48 14.62 10.29 -3.80
C LEU A 48 14.52 11.80 -4.08
N TRP A 49 14.25 12.61 -3.06
CA TRP A 49 14.11 14.05 -3.23
C TRP A 49 15.49 14.71 -3.36
N GLU A 50 15.89 15.05 -4.59
CA GLU A 50 17.20 15.67 -4.88
C GLU A 50 17.06 17.04 -5.55
N ASN A 51 17.24 18.12 -4.77
CA ASN A 51 17.38 19.51 -5.28
C ASN A 51 16.26 20.02 -6.22
N ILE A 52 15.11 19.37 -6.24
CA ILE A 52 13.87 19.79 -6.91
C ILE A 52 12.89 20.33 -5.87
N ASN A 53 11.83 21.01 -6.29
CA ASN A 53 10.75 21.39 -5.38
C ASN A 53 9.71 20.26 -5.23
N GLU A 54 8.81 20.37 -4.26
CA GLU A 54 7.82 19.34 -3.93
C GLU A 54 6.90 19.01 -5.12
N GLU A 55 6.49 20.03 -5.88
CA GLU A 55 5.58 19.85 -7.03
C GLU A 55 6.29 19.13 -8.17
N GLU A 56 7.54 19.49 -8.47
CA GLU A 56 8.37 18.79 -9.46
C GLU A 56 8.57 17.32 -9.07
N HIS A 57 8.83 17.06 -7.79
CA HIS A 57 8.98 15.70 -7.27
C HIS A 57 7.67 14.90 -7.40
N ARG A 58 6.54 15.54 -7.11
CA ARG A 58 5.21 14.96 -7.23
C ARG A 58 4.87 14.60 -8.67
N GLU A 59 5.13 15.51 -9.61
CA GLU A 59 4.99 15.24 -11.04
C GLU A 59 5.83 14.04 -11.46
N GLU A 60 7.10 13.99 -11.04
CA GLU A 60 7.98 12.86 -11.35
C GLU A 60 7.39 11.53 -10.82
N MET A 61 6.99 11.47 -9.56
CA MET A 61 6.43 10.26 -8.96
C MET A 61 5.11 9.83 -9.63
N LEU A 62 4.24 10.77 -10.01
CA LEU A 62 2.97 10.45 -10.68
C LEU A 62 3.16 9.88 -12.10
N THR A 63 4.26 10.19 -12.78
CA THR A 63 4.58 9.60 -14.10
C THR A 63 5.02 8.14 -14.01
N LYS A 64 5.57 7.70 -12.87
CA LYS A 64 6.06 6.34 -12.69
C LYS A 64 4.91 5.32 -12.72
N SER A 65 5.23 4.11 -13.15
CA SER A 65 4.32 2.97 -13.03
C SER A 65 4.17 2.55 -11.57
N LEU A 66 3.09 1.82 -11.25
CA LEU A 66 2.89 1.28 -9.91
C LEU A 66 4.07 0.37 -9.47
N ASN A 67 4.67 -0.37 -10.39
CA ASN A 67 5.80 -1.26 -10.08
C ASN A 67 7.07 -0.47 -9.73
N GLU A 68 7.36 0.60 -10.47
CA GLU A 68 8.50 1.48 -10.16
C GLU A 68 8.35 2.11 -8.78
N LEU A 69 7.16 2.65 -8.47
CA LEU A 69 6.88 3.24 -7.15
C LEU A 69 7.04 2.22 -6.01
N LYS A 70 6.65 0.96 -6.23
CA LYS A 70 6.83 -0.12 -5.25
C LYS A 70 8.31 -0.44 -5.00
N GLU A 71 9.12 -0.54 -6.05
CA GLU A 71 10.56 -0.80 -5.88
C GLU A 71 11.23 0.37 -5.15
N ILE A 72 10.87 1.63 -5.47
CA ILE A 72 11.35 2.81 -4.73
C ILE A 72 10.98 2.73 -3.25
N ALA A 73 9.71 2.44 -2.93
CA ALA A 73 9.27 2.31 -1.54
C ALA A 73 9.99 1.18 -0.80
N LYS A 74 10.29 0.09 -1.48
CA LYS A 74 11.02 -1.07 -0.92
C LYS A 74 12.47 -0.72 -0.63
N GLU A 75 13.15 -0.02 -1.54
CA GLU A 75 14.51 0.47 -1.32
C GLU A 75 14.56 1.47 -0.15
N ALA A 76 13.64 2.43 -0.12
CA ALA A 76 13.55 3.40 0.97
C ALA A 76 13.23 2.72 2.33
N TYR A 77 12.40 1.68 2.33
CA TYR A 77 12.20 0.85 3.53
C TYR A 77 13.48 0.15 3.97
N PHE A 78 14.21 -0.48 3.04
CA PHE A 78 15.49 -1.15 3.34
C PHE A 78 16.52 -0.17 3.92
N ASN A 79 16.54 1.06 3.41
CA ASN A 79 17.38 2.16 3.89
C ASN A 79 16.87 2.79 5.21
N LYS A 80 15.75 2.31 5.77
CA LYS A 80 15.09 2.83 6.98
C LYS A 80 14.59 4.28 6.85
N GLU A 81 14.34 4.72 5.63
CA GLU A 81 13.72 6.01 5.29
C GLU A 81 12.20 5.92 5.39
N LEU A 82 11.64 4.72 5.22
CA LEU A 82 10.22 4.41 5.40
C LEU A 82 9.99 3.38 6.49
N TYR A 83 8.84 3.50 7.17
CA TYR A 83 8.35 2.51 8.15
C TYR A 83 7.00 1.91 7.78
N TYR A 84 6.43 2.29 6.64
CA TYR A 84 5.09 1.91 6.22
C TYR A 84 5.04 1.52 4.74
N ILE A 85 4.03 0.73 4.38
CA ILE A 85 3.75 0.25 3.02
C ILE A 85 2.26 0.14 2.77
N PHE A 86 1.86 0.34 1.52
CA PHE A 86 0.50 0.05 1.08
C PHE A 86 0.35 -1.40 0.62
N GLU A 87 -0.74 -2.05 1.05
CA GLU A 87 -1.15 -3.37 0.56
C GLU A 87 -2.51 -3.29 -0.14
N LEU A 88 -2.69 -4.09 -1.20
CA LEU A 88 -3.97 -4.25 -1.87
C LEU A 88 -4.68 -5.49 -1.32
N VAL A 89 -5.92 -5.30 -0.88
CA VAL A 89 -6.73 -6.36 -0.26
C VAL A 89 -8.06 -6.52 -1.00
N SER A 90 -8.54 -7.75 -1.09
CA SER A 90 -9.95 -8.04 -1.35
C SER A 90 -10.70 -8.08 -0.04
N VAL A 91 -11.93 -7.64 -0.08
CA VAL A 91 -12.76 -7.44 1.10
C VAL A 91 -14.07 -8.16 0.85
N LYS A 92 -14.40 -9.04 1.78
CA LYS A 92 -15.64 -9.81 1.82
C LYS A 92 -16.38 -9.48 3.11
N GLN A 93 -17.64 -9.08 2.97
CA GLN A 93 -18.54 -8.90 4.10
C GLN A 93 -18.98 -10.27 4.63
N ASN A 94 -18.92 -10.45 5.95
CA ASN A 94 -19.33 -11.64 6.67
C ASN A 94 -20.35 -11.27 7.75
N GLY A 95 -21.62 -11.64 7.56
CA GLY A 95 -22.71 -11.30 8.48
C GLY A 95 -22.97 -9.79 8.54
N GLU A 96 -23.75 -9.36 9.52
CA GLU A 96 -24.27 -7.98 9.57
C GLU A 96 -23.17 -6.92 9.78
N ASN A 97 -22.09 -7.22 10.50
CA ASN A 97 -21.05 -6.23 10.88
C ASN A 97 -19.59 -6.73 10.76
N GLY A 98 -19.33 -7.83 10.03
CA GLY A 98 -17.98 -8.37 9.90
C GLY A 98 -17.36 -8.03 8.54
N LEU A 99 -16.17 -7.44 8.52
CA LEU A 99 -15.33 -7.38 7.31
C LEU A 99 -14.23 -8.42 7.42
N LYS A 100 -14.06 -9.22 6.36
CA LYS A 100 -12.92 -10.12 6.18
C LYS A 100 -12.08 -9.62 5.02
N PHE A 101 -10.82 -9.36 5.31
CA PHE A 101 -9.81 -8.98 4.33
C PHE A 101 -9.06 -10.23 3.89
N HIS A 102 -8.91 -10.38 2.58
CA HIS A 102 -8.00 -11.33 1.99
C HIS A 102 -6.99 -10.54 1.16
N LEU A 103 -5.73 -10.62 1.55
CA LEU A 103 -4.64 -9.98 0.83
C LEU A 103 -4.63 -10.45 -0.62
N ILE A 104 -4.73 -9.51 -1.56
CA ILE A 104 -4.56 -9.81 -2.99
C ILE A 104 -3.07 -9.69 -3.33
N GLU A 105 -2.40 -8.67 -2.80
CA GLU A 105 -1.01 -8.40 -3.10
C GLU A 105 -0.25 -7.91 -1.86
N LYS A 106 0.87 -8.57 -1.55
CA LYS A 106 1.82 -8.15 -0.52
C LYS A 106 2.87 -7.28 -1.18
N SER A 107 3.16 -6.11 -0.63
CA SER A 107 4.14 -5.16 -1.20
C SER A 107 5.61 -5.63 -1.16
N TYR A 108 5.88 -6.87 -0.74
CA TYR A 108 7.25 -7.38 -0.55
C TYR A 108 7.59 -8.72 -1.23
N ASP A 109 6.71 -9.31 -2.04
CA ASP A 109 7.00 -10.60 -2.69
C ASP A 109 6.32 -10.71 -4.06
N LEU A 110 7.09 -10.63 -5.15
CA LEU A 110 6.57 -10.63 -6.53
C LEU A 110 7.09 -11.76 -7.43
N GLU A 111 7.65 -12.85 -6.90
CA GLU A 111 7.98 -14.00 -7.76
C GLU A 111 6.82 -14.99 -7.97
N LYS A 112 5.68 -14.87 -7.29
CA LYS A 112 4.59 -15.84 -7.46
C LYS A 112 3.23 -15.18 -7.45
N TRP A 113 2.67 -14.98 -8.65
CA TRP A 113 1.22 -15.05 -8.84
C TRP A 113 0.74 -16.46 -8.44
N CYS A 114 0.56 -16.64 -7.14
CA CYS A 114 -0.20 -17.70 -6.50
C CYS A 114 -0.89 -17.01 -5.34
N VAL A 115 -2.21 -16.94 -5.39
CA VAL A 115 -3.04 -16.37 -4.33
C VAL A 115 -2.81 -17.18 -3.06
N TRP A 116 -1.95 -16.70 -2.16
CA TRP A 116 -1.73 -17.34 -0.86
C TRP A 116 -2.68 -16.71 0.16
N GLU A 117 -3.74 -17.44 0.54
CA GLU A 117 -4.53 -17.09 1.72
C GLU A 117 -3.64 -17.13 2.96
N LYS A 118 -3.32 -15.97 3.53
CA LYS A 118 -2.79 -15.91 4.89
C LYS A 118 -3.35 -14.72 5.66
N GLY A 119 -4.22 -15.04 6.61
CA GLY A 119 -4.61 -14.16 7.71
C GLY A 119 -6.04 -13.67 7.64
N ASN A 120 -6.87 -14.10 8.60
CA ASN A 120 -8.08 -13.36 8.96
C ASN A 120 -7.65 -12.09 9.70
N ILE A 121 -7.51 -10.96 9.00
CA ILE A 121 -7.37 -9.67 9.68
C ILE A 121 -8.76 -9.31 10.21
N LYS A 122 -8.95 -9.42 11.53
CA LYS A 122 -10.14 -8.92 12.21
C LYS A 122 -9.91 -7.47 12.60
N ILE A 123 -10.63 -6.57 11.95
CA ILE A 123 -10.69 -5.16 12.35
C ILE A 123 -11.98 -4.99 13.14
N LYS A 124 -11.89 -4.52 14.39
CA LYS A 124 -13.05 -3.99 15.11
C LYS A 124 -13.28 -2.58 14.57
N ILE A 125 -14.40 -2.38 13.89
CA ILE A 125 -14.91 -1.07 13.49
C ILE A 125 -15.60 -0.44 14.71
#